data_AF-A0A2D6TT49-F1
#
_entry.id   AF-A0A2D6TT49-F1
#
_cell.length_a   1.000
_cell.length_b   1.000
_cell.length_c   1.000
_cell.angle_alpha   90.00
_cell.angle_beta   90.00
_cell.angle_gamma   90.00
#
_symmetry.space_group_name_H-M   'P 1'
#
loop_
_entity.id
_entity.type
_entity.pdbx_description
1 polymer ?
#
loop_
_entity_poly.entity_id
_entity_poly.type
_entity_poly.pdbx_seq_one_letter_code
_entity_poly.pdbx_strand_id
1 'polypeptide(L)'
;MGQEFDARIVVALSENFAKAVNDNGLQYTNAPELDALKSVLAEDNATLTNVIRDFEYYVQSSDAHGAAASPIIDWSRDATENDRAKAYYASKFVVTLGSGTKVMSLQLAESIKNKLKPLEGAGVIDMVRIDTMDPTKNPPIPQKYFKS
;
A
#
# COMPACT_ATOMS: atom_id res chain seq x y z
N MET A 1 -11.84 -5.74 26.60
CA MET A 1 -11.08 -4.90 25.64
C MET A 1 -10.71 -5.82 24.49
N GLY A 2 -11.10 -5.46 23.26
CA GLY A 2 -10.78 -6.26 22.07
C GLY A 2 -9.29 -6.17 21.72
N GLN A 3 -8.78 -7.16 20.98
CA GLN A 3 -7.44 -7.10 20.41
C GLN A 3 -7.37 -5.92 19.44
N GLU A 4 -6.43 -5.01 19.65
CA GLU A 4 -6.10 -3.95 18.71
C GLU A 4 -5.08 -4.51 17.71
N PHE A 5 -5.39 -4.38 16.42
CA PHE A 5 -4.48 -4.79 15.35
C PHE A 5 -3.80 -3.55 14.79
N ASP A 6 -2.50 -3.67 14.52
CA ASP A 6 -1.82 -2.70 13.67
C ASP A 6 -2.49 -2.61 12.30
N ALA A 7 -2.17 -1.59 11.53
CA ALA A 7 -2.80 -1.33 10.25
C ALA A 7 -1.82 -0.74 9.23
N ARG A 8 -2.25 -0.73 7.97
CA ARG A 8 -1.60 0.02 6.89
C ARG A 8 -2.61 0.92 6.22
N ILE A 9 -2.11 2.00 5.62
CA ILE A 9 -2.94 2.93 4.85
C ILE A 9 -2.74 2.64 3.37
N VAL A 10 -3.83 2.44 2.64
CA VAL A 10 -3.83 2.32 1.19
C VAL A 10 -4.43 3.58 0.58
N VAL A 11 -3.67 4.20 -0.32
CA VAL A 11 -4.06 5.37 -1.12
C VAL A 11 -4.22 4.91 -2.56
N ALA A 12 -5.38 5.17 -3.16
CA ALA A 12 -5.57 5.05 -4.59
C ALA A 12 -5.36 6.42 -5.24
N LEU A 13 -4.38 6.54 -6.13
CA LEU A 13 -4.18 7.74 -6.94
C LEU A 13 -4.98 7.64 -8.23
N SER A 14 -5.45 8.78 -8.76
CA SER A 14 -6.07 8.79 -10.07
C SER A 14 -5.05 8.39 -11.15
N GLU A 15 -5.53 7.83 -12.26
CA GLU A 15 -4.73 7.08 -13.23
C GLU A 15 -3.48 7.84 -13.72
N ASN A 16 -3.64 9.12 -14.06
CA ASN A 16 -2.54 9.95 -14.56
C ASN A 16 -1.41 10.12 -13.53
N PHE A 17 -1.75 10.31 -12.25
CA PHE A 17 -0.76 10.45 -11.19
C PHE A 17 -0.20 9.10 -10.77
N ALA A 18 -1.03 8.05 -10.71
CA ALA A 18 -0.59 6.70 -10.43
C ALA A 18 0.53 6.27 -11.39
N LYS A 19 0.36 6.52 -12.70
CA LYS A 19 1.38 6.21 -13.70
C LYS A 19 2.68 6.97 -13.41
N ALA A 20 2.62 8.28 -13.21
CA ALA A 20 3.80 9.11 -12.97
C ALA A 20 4.55 8.69 -11.69
N VAL A 21 3.82 8.39 -10.62
CA VAL A 21 4.36 7.93 -9.33
C VAL A 21 4.93 6.51 -9.43
N ASN A 22 4.36 5.63 -10.25
CA ASN A 22 4.97 4.33 -10.54
C ASN A 22 6.30 4.50 -11.30
N ASP A 23 6.34 5.37 -12.31
CA ASP A 23 7.55 5.54 -13.13
C ASP A 23 8.72 6.11 -12.32
N ASN A 24 8.47 7.13 -11.49
CA ASN A 24 9.54 7.90 -10.84
C ASN A 24 9.52 7.89 -9.30
N GLY A 25 8.46 7.41 -8.67
CA GLY A 25 8.23 7.62 -7.24
C GLY A 25 7.62 8.99 -6.94
N LEU A 26 6.91 9.11 -5.81
CA LEU A 26 6.16 10.31 -5.45
C LEU A 26 7.07 11.54 -5.34
N GLN A 27 8.22 11.36 -4.67
CA GLN A 27 9.17 12.42 -4.39
C GLN A 27 9.81 13.04 -5.64
N TYR A 28 9.96 12.27 -6.73
CA TYR A 28 10.60 12.72 -7.96
C TYR A 28 9.60 13.10 -9.06
N THR A 29 8.30 12.88 -8.82
CA THR A 29 7.26 13.26 -9.79
C THR A 29 7.05 14.78 -9.77
N ASN A 30 7.37 15.43 -10.88
CA ASN A 30 7.19 16.88 -11.04
C ASN A 30 5.79 17.22 -11.58
N ALA A 31 4.80 17.19 -10.67
CA ALA A 31 3.43 17.61 -10.93
C ALA A 31 2.94 18.46 -9.74
N PRO A 32 2.63 19.76 -9.93
CA PRO A 32 2.20 20.65 -8.84
C PRO A 32 0.97 20.17 -8.08
N GLU A 33 0.08 19.43 -8.76
CA GLU A 33 -1.12 18.85 -8.15
C GLU A 33 -0.77 17.87 -7.02
N LEU A 34 0.41 17.22 -7.09
CA LEU A 34 0.89 16.31 -6.03
C LEU A 34 1.45 17.05 -4.81
N ASP A 35 1.64 18.36 -4.85
CA ASP A 35 2.37 19.07 -3.79
C ASP A 35 1.63 19.04 -2.45
N ALA A 36 0.29 19.13 -2.47
CA ALA A 36 -0.51 18.98 -1.26
C ALA A 36 -0.36 17.58 -0.65
N LEU A 37 -0.37 16.53 -1.47
CA LEU A 37 -0.16 15.15 -1.03
C LEU A 37 1.26 14.96 -0.46
N LYS A 38 2.28 15.47 -1.15
CA LYS A 38 3.67 15.43 -0.68
C LYS A 38 3.83 16.15 0.65
N SER A 39 3.23 17.33 0.79
CA SER A 39 3.28 18.12 2.03
C SER A 39 2.67 17.36 3.20
N VAL A 40 1.48 16.77 3.02
CA VAL A 40 0.80 15.99 4.07
C VAL A 40 1.66 14.78 4.48
N LEU A 41 2.20 14.03 3.51
CA LEU A 41 3.02 12.86 3.82
C LEU A 41 4.37 13.24 4.46
N ALA A 42 4.94 14.39 4.10
CA ALA A 42 6.20 14.86 4.66
C ALA A 42 6.13 15.14 6.17
N GLU A 43 4.96 15.50 6.72
CA GLU A 43 4.76 15.70 8.16
C GLU A 43 5.09 14.45 8.98
N ASP A 44 4.86 13.27 8.42
CA ASP A 44 5.09 11.97 9.05
C ASP A 44 6.31 11.24 8.43
N ASN A 45 7.17 11.97 7.70
CA ASN A 45 8.30 11.43 6.94
C ASN A 45 7.89 10.24 6.06
N ALA A 46 6.76 10.37 5.38
CA ALA A 46 6.12 9.30 4.64
C ALA A 46 6.25 9.48 3.12
N THR A 47 6.16 8.36 2.41
CA THR A 47 6.05 8.28 0.96
C THR A 47 5.04 7.21 0.56
N LEU A 48 4.93 6.91 -0.74
CA LEU A 48 4.05 5.90 -1.30
C LEU A 48 4.85 4.78 -1.96
N THR A 49 4.54 3.53 -1.61
CA THR A 49 5.05 2.34 -2.30
C THR A 49 3.90 1.65 -3.04
N ASN A 50 4.06 1.37 -4.34
CA ASN A 50 3.02 0.64 -5.09
C ASN A 50 2.82 -0.77 -4.51
N VAL A 51 1.57 -1.23 -4.40
CA VAL A 51 1.23 -2.53 -3.81
C VAL A 51 1.87 -3.71 -4.55
N ILE A 52 1.95 -3.68 -5.90
CA ILE A 52 2.61 -4.75 -6.66
C ILE A 52 4.11 -4.76 -6.38
N ARG A 53 4.75 -3.59 -6.33
CA ARG A 53 6.17 -3.50 -5.94
C ARG A 53 6.41 -4.06 -4.53
N ASP A 54 5.49 -3.80 -3.61
CA ASP A 54 5.56 -4.36 -2.25
C ASP A 54 5.49 -5.89 -2.26
N PHE A 55 4.61 -6.47 -3.09
CA PHE A 55 4.56 -7.92 -3.30
C PHE A 55 5.83 -8.48 -3.94
N GLU A 56 6.39 -7.81 -4.95
CA GLU A 56 7.66 -8.21 -5.58
C GLU A 56 8.79 -8.25 -4.57
N TYR A 57 8.94 -7.20 -3.75
CA TYR A 57 9.95 -7.17 -2.68
C TYR A 57 9.72 -8.26 -1.63
N TYR A 58 8.47 -8.49 -1.25
CA TYR A 58 8.13 -9.53 -0.29
C TYR A 58 8.49 -10.93 -0.80
N VAL A 59 8.18 -11.23 -2.07
CA VAL A 59 8.53 -12.49 -2.72
C VAL A 59 10.05 -12.65 -2.84
N GLN A 60 10.75 -11.63 -3.33
CA GLN A 60 12.22 -11.67 -3.46
C GLN A 60 12.92 -11.89 -2.12
N SER A 61 12.48 -11.19 -1.06
CA SER A 61 13.03 -11.35 0.29
C SER A 61 12.74 -12.75 0.85
N SER A 62 11.51 -13.25 0.66
CA SER A 62 11.11 -14.59 1.08
C SER A 62 11.97 -15.66 0.42
N ASP A 63 12.20 -15.55 -0.88
CA ASP A 63 13.04 -16.48 -1.65
C ASP A 63 14.50 -16.42 -1.21
N ALA A 64 15.05 -15.21 -1.01
CA ALA A 64 16.43 -15.02 -0.57
C ALA A 64 16.71 -15.58 0.83
N HIS A 65 15.70 -15.58 1.71
CA HIS A 65 15.81 -16.07 3.09
C HIS A 65 15.28 -17.49 3.28
N GLY A 66 14.83 -18.17 2.21
CA GLY A 66 14.30 -19.53 2.29
C GLY A 66 13.05 -19.65 3.16
N ALA A 67 12.19 -18.62 3.14
CA ALA A 67 10.95 -18.63 3.90
C ALA A 67 10.05 -19.79 3.45
N ALA A 68 9.37 -20.43 4.41
CA ALA A 68 8.40 -21.47 4.10
C ALA A 68 7.23 -20.90 3.27
N ALA A 69 6.71 -21.71 2.35
CA ALA A 69 5.52 -21.35 1.59
C ALA A 69 4.36 -21.01 2.54
N SER A 70 3.66 -19.92 2.24
CA SER A 70 2.50 -19.46 2.99
C SER A 70 1.47 -18.89 2.02
N PRO A 71 0.18 -18.84 2.40
CA PRO A 71 -0.86 -18.29 1.53
C PRO A 71 -0.55 -16.88 1.00
N ILE A 72 0.13 -16.05 1.80
CA ILE A 72 0.50 -14.69 1.40
C ILE A 72 1.68 -14.66 0.42
N ILE A 73 2.68 -15.53 0.59
CA ILE A 73 3.80 -15.65 -0.37
C ILE A 73 3.28 -16.14 -1.71
N ASP A 74 2.46 -17.20 -1.69
CA ASP A 74 1.90 -17.81 -2.90
C ASP A 74 0.98 -16.83 -3.64
N TRP A 75 0.10 -16.13 -2.92
CA TRP A 75 -0.73 -15.07 -3.50
C TRP A 75 0.10 -13.91 -4.05
N SER A 76 1.10 -13.45 -3.31
CA SER A 76 1.94 -12.33 -3.77
C SER A 76 2.64 -12.69 -5.07
N ARG A 77 3.19 -13.90 -5.19
CA ARG A 77 3.82 -14.38 -6.42
C ARG A 77 2.85 -14.38 -7.59
N ASP A 78 1.68 -15.01 -7.43
CA ASP A 78 0.65 -15.04 -8.46
C ASP A 78 0.19 -13.63 -8.86
N ALA A 79 -0.01 -12.73 -7.90
CA ALA A 79 -0.43 -11.36 -8.15
C ALA A 79 0.62 -10.56 -8.94
N THR A 80 1.92 -10.82 -8.74
CA THR A 80 3.01 -10.19 -9.50
C THR A 80 3.15 -10.72 -10.93
N GLU A 81 2.50 -11.83 -11.26
CA GLU A 81 2.50 -12.39 -12.62
C GLU A 81 1.18 -12.13 -13.36
N ASN A 82 0.10 -11.87 -12.63
CA ASN A 82 -1.24 -11.71 -13.17
C ASN A 82 -1.55 -10.28 -13.65
N ASP A 83 -1.84 -10.11 -14.94
CA ASP A 83 -2.15 -8.79 -15.53
C ASP A 83 -3.38 -8.11 -14.94
N ARG A 84 -4.41 -8.87 -14.56
CA ARG A 84 -5.60 -8.31 -13.90
C ARG A 84 -5.26 -7.79 -12.51
N ALA A 85 -4.43 -8.49 -11.76
CA ALA A 85 -3.95 -8.03 -10.46
C ALA A 85 -3.07 -6.77 -10.63
N LYS A 86 -2.12 -6.78 -11.57
CA LYS A 86 -1.31 -5.61 -11.91
C LYS A 86 -2.16 -4.39 -12.25
N ALA A 87 -3.14 -4.53 -13.13
CA ALA A 87 -4.05 -3.44 -13.48
C ALA A 87 -4.85 -2.95 -12.27
N TYR A 88 -5.38 -3.87 -11.44
CA TYR A 88 -6.13 -3.50 -10.24
C TYR A 88 -5.28 -2.74 -9.21
N TYR A 89 -4.01 -3.10 -9.04
CA TYR A 89 -3.11 -2.49 -8.06
C TYR A 89 -2.23 -1.37 -8.62
N ALA A 90 -2.26 -1.10 -9.93
CA ALA A 90 -1.47 -0.05 -10.58
C ALA A 90 -1.70 1.33 -9.94
N SER A 91 -2.93 1.61 -9.51
CA SER A 91 -3.28 2.87 -8.83
C SER A 91 -3.16 2.84 -7.31
N LYS A 92 -2.82 1.69 -6.70
CA LYS A 92 -2.88 1.51 -5.24
C LYS A 92 -1.49 1.52 -4.63
N PHE A 93 -1.33 2.37 -3.63
CA PHE A 93 -0.09 2.61 -2.93
C PHE A 93 -0.29 2.42 -1.43
N VAL A 94 0.72 1.90 -0.75
CA VAL A 94 0.79 1.82 0.70
C VAL A 94 1.59 3.00 1.22
N VAL A 95 1.06 3.71 2.22
CA VAL A 95 1.82 4.73 2.94
C VAL A 95 3.00 4.06 3.62
N THR A 96 4.20 4.56 3.33
CA THR A 96 5.47 4.00 3.78
C THR A 96 6.22 5.06 4.57
N LEU A 97 6.41 4.83 5.86
CA LEU A 97 7.11 5.74 6.78
C LEU A 97 8.62 5.51 6.71
N GLY A 98 9.40 6.59 6.71
CA GLY A 98 10.85 6.62 6.91
C GLY A 98 11.61 5.47 6.25
N SER A 99 12.17 4.57 7.06
CA SER A 99 13.00 3.43 6.66
C SER A 99 12.25 2.27 6.00
N GLY A 100 11.05 2.50 5.45
CA GLY A 100 10.27 1.48 4.77
C GLY A 100 9.14 0.84 5.60
N THR A 101 8.78 1.42 6.75
CA THR A 101 7.74 0.91 7.64
C THR A 101 6.35 1.13 7.03
N LYS A 102 5.61 0.06 6.77
CA LYS A 102 4.28 0.11 6.12
C LYS A 102 3.11 -0.28 7.04
N VAL A 103 3.43 -0.90 8.16
CA VAL A 103 2.47 -1.31 9.20
C VAL A 103 2.74 -0.45 10.43
N MET A 104 1.70 0.10 11.01
CA MET A 104 1.75 1.07 12.10
C MET A 104 0.55 0.87 13.04
N SER A 105 0.57 1.49 14.22
CA SER A 105 -0.59 1.43 15.11
C SER A 105 -1.84 1.99 14.44
N LEU A 106 -3.01 1.44 14.78
CA LEU A 106 -4.29 1.91 14.22
C LEU A 106 -4.48 3.40 14.47
N GLN A 107 -4.13 3.90 15.66
CA GLN A 107 -4.22 5.30 16.00
C GLN A 107 -3.36 6.20 15.08
N LEU A 108 -2.13 5.77 14.75
CA LEU A 108 -1.28 6.52 13.80
C LEU A 108 -1.87 6.47 12.38
N ALA A 109 -2.36 5.30 11.96
CA ALA A 109 -3.00 5.13 10.66
C ALA A 109 -4.22 6.04 10.49
N GLU A 110 -5.05 6.15 11.53
CA GLU A 110 -6.21 7.05 11.58
C GLU A 110 -5.80 8.53 11.54
N SER A 111 -4.76 8.91 12.29
CA SER A 111 -4.20 10.27 12.27
C SER A 111 -3.77 10.68 10.85
N ILE A 112 -2.95 9.86 10.18
CA ILE A 112 -2.47 10.14 8.82
C ILE A 112 -3.64 10.12 7.82
N LYS A 113 -4.57 9.17 7.94
CA LYS A 113 -5.77 9.13 7.09
C LYS A 113 -6.57 10.43 7.21
N ASN A 114 -6.75 10.96 8.41
CA ASN A 114 -7.49 12.21 8.63
C ASN A 114 -6.81 13.41 7.95
N LYS A 115 -5.47 13.45 7.90
CA LYS A 115 -4.72 14.46 7.15
C LYS A 115 -4.86 14.30 5.63
N LEU A 116 -4.94 13.07 5.13
CA LEU A 116 -5.12 12.76 3.70
C LEU A 116 -6.57 12.95 3.23
N LYS A 117 -7.55 12.80 4.13
CA LYS A 117 -8.99 12.83 3.83
C LYS A 117 -9.45 14.05 3.02
N PRO A 118 -8.97 15.29 3.26
CA PRO A 118 -9.34 16.45 2.47
C PRO A 118 -8.92 16.39 0.99
N LEU A 119 -7.95 15.54 0.64
CA LEU A 119 -7.46 15.37 -0.72
C LEU A 119 -8.22 14.27 -1.49
N GLU A 120 -9.00 13.44 -0.79
CA GLU A 120 -9.78 12.36 -1.38
C GLU A 120 -10.95 12.91 -2.20
N GLY A 121 -11.04 12.51 -3.47
CA GLY A 121 -12.02 13.01 -4.43
C GLY A 121 -11.68 14.39 -5.02
N ALA A 122 -10.57 15.01 -4.64
CA ALA A 122 -10.14 16.32 -5.13
C ALA A 122 -9.29 16.25 -6.43
N GLY A 123 -9.23 15.09 -7.08
CA GLY A 123 -8.60 14.85 -8.39
C GLY A 123 -7.29 14.06 -8.35
N VAL A 124 -6.49 14.18 -7.28
CA VAL A 124 -5.23 13.43 -7.13
C VAL A 124 -5.46 12.06 -6.49
N ILE A 125 -6.22 12.04 -5.39
CA ILE A 125 -6.51 10.83 -4.63
C ILE A 125 -7.95 10.44 -4.91
N ASP A 126 -8.15 9.23 -5.41
CA ASP A 126 -9.49 8.66 -5.60
C ASP A 126 -10.03 8.07 -4.29
N MET A 127 -9.16 7.49 -3.46
CA MET A 127 -9.58 6.82 -2.24
C MET A 127 -8.46 6.73 -1.19
N VAL A 128 -8.82 6.82 0.09
CA VAL A 128 -7.94 6.50 1.23
C VAL A 128 -8.63 5.52 2.17
N ARG A 129 -8.00 4.36 2.41
CA ARG A 129 -8.51 3.36 3.35
C ARG A 129 -7.45 2.85 4.30
N ILE A 130 -7.91 2.25 5.40
CA ILE A 130 -7.08 1.55 6.37
C ILE A 130 -7.39 0.06 6.24
N ASP A 131 -6.35 -0.75 6.03
CA ASP A 131 -6.43 -2.20 6.12
C ASP A 131 -5.81 -2.60 7.47
N THR A 132 -6.60 -3.14 8.41
CA THR A 132 -6.07 -3.68 9.69
C THR A 132 -5.31 -4.97 9.44
N MET A 133 -4.33 -5.33 10.26
CA MET A 133 -3.60 -6.61 10.22
C MET A 133 -4.36 -7.74 10.94
N ASP A 134 -5.68 -7.59 11.06
CA ASP A 134 -6.57 -8.62 11.57
C ASP A 134 -6.58 -9.80 10.59
N PRO A 135 -6.06 -10.99 10.95
CA PRO A 135 -5.93 -12.12 10.04
C PRO A 135 -7.28 -12.64 9.53
N THR A 136 -8.39 -12.30 10.19
CA THR A 136 -9.75 -12.63 9.73
C THR A 136 -10.24 -11.70 8.62
N LYS A 137 -9.57 -10.57 8.41
CA LYS A 137 -9.95 -9.51 7.46
C LYS A 137 -8.85 -9.17 6.45
N ASN A 138 -7.58 -9.46 6.74
CA ASN A 138 -6.43 -9.03 5.96
C ASN A 138 -5.21 -9.95 6.14
N PRO A 139 -4.42 -10.20 5.07
CA PRO A 139 -4.67 -9.83 3.69
C PRO A 139 -5.92 -10.52 3.13
N PRO A 140 -6.66 -9.89 2.18
CA PRO A 140 -7.75 -10.56 1.47
C PRO A 140 -7.15 -11.55 0.47
N ILE A 141 -6.52 -12.60 0.99
CA ILE A 141 -5.93 -13.69 0.22
C ILE A 141 -7.09 -14.53 -0.33
N PRO A 142 -7.14 -14.82 -1.64
CA PRO A 142 -8.15 -15.72 -2.18
C PRO A 142 -8.12 -17.10 -1.51
N GLN A 143 -9.30 -17.68 -1.23
CA GLN A 143 -9.42 -18.94 -0.47
C GLN A 143 -8.55 -20.08 -1.03
N LYS A 144 -8.35 -20.12 -2.36
CA LYS A 144 -7.53 -21.13 -3.04
C LYS A 144 -6.07 -21.21 -2.55
N TYR A 145 -5.55 -20.18 -1.87
CA TYR A 145 -4.19 -20.19 -1.32
C TYR A 145 -4.14 -20.67 0.14
N PHE A 146 -5.26 -20.73 0.84
CA PHE A 146 -5.33 -21.37 2.15
C PHE A 146 -5.46 -22.88 1.92
N LYS A 147 -4.37 -23.61 2.19
CA LYS A 147 -4.39 -25.08 2.15
C LYS A 147 -5.39 -25.58 3.20
N SER A 148 -6.34 -26.40 2.74
CA SER A 148 -7.32 -27.12 3.56
C SER A 148 -6.66 -28.16 4.45
#